data_AF-K0YGF4-F1
#
_entry.id   AF-K0YGF4-F1
#
_cell.length_a   1.000
_cell.length_b   1.000
_cell.length_c   1.000
_cell.angle_alpha   90.00
_cell.angle_beta   90.00
_cell.angle_gamma   90.00
#
_symmetry.space_group_name_H-M   'P 1'
#
loop_
_entity.id
_entity.type
_entity.pdbx_description
1 polymer ?
#
loop_
_entity_poly.entity_id
_entity_poly.type
_entity_poly.pdbx_seq_one_letter_code
_entity_poly.pdbx_strand_id
1 'polypeptide(L)'
;MQLSLDPRALSRAAEQLRGAADELRGAAARAQSTALSGSFSAISGLGNLGGHHGGFLRGGDGSARAVLSSLADELAWSADGLGATFAAVTGQDLASAAALERGAASFAVAGFPPRPPRRFASFSFPAPACGGLPGLAELEQRARSSRTGDAAQAADAWRAAATSAAQAATRA
;
A
#
# COMPACT_ATOMS: atom_id res chain seq x y z
N MET A 1 -32.12 -13.09 15.54
CA MET A 1 -31.12 -12.81 14.48
C MET A 1 -30.48 -14.14 14.11
N GLN A 2 -30.74 -14.65 12.91
CA GLN A 2 -30.17 -15.92 12.45
C GLN A 2 -28.90 -15.58 11.67
N LEU A 3 -27.74 -16.00 12.17
CA LEU A 3 -26.46 -15.74 11.55
C LEU A 3 -26.25 -16.79 10.45
N SER A 4 -26.37 -16.40 9.19
CA SER A 4 -26.08 -17.27 8.04
C SER A 4 -24.69 -16.91 7.50
N LEU A 5 -23.74 -17.82 7.63
CA LEU A 5 -22.39 -17.67 7.09
C LEU A 5 -22.21 -18.62 5.91
N ASP A 6 -21.86 -18.08 4.74
CA ASP A 6 -21.47 -18.88 3.58
C ASP A 6 -19.93 -19.05 3.59
N PRO A 7 -19.42 -20.27 3.87
CA PRO A 7 -17.99 -20.56 3.86
C PRO A 7 -17.30 -20.18 2.55
N ARG A 8 -17.99 -20.37 1.41
CA ARG A 8 -17.44 -20.08 0.08
C ARG A 8 -17.39 -18.58 -0.18
N ALA A 9 -18.33 -17.81 0.36
CA ALA A 9 -18.26 -16.35 0.29
C ALA A 9 -17.10 -15.80 1.13
N LEU A 10 -16.90 -16.33 2.34
CA LEU A 10 -15.79 -15.92 3.22
C LEU A 10 -14.42 -16.23 2.61
N SER A 11 -14.22 -17.44 2.08
CA SER A 11 -12.95 -17.80 1.44
C SER A 11 -12.67 -16.92 0.22
N ARG A 12 -13.68 -16.66 -0.63
CA ARG A 12 -13.53 -15.76 -1.79
C ARG A 12 -13.18 -14.34 -1.36
N ALA A 13 -13.83 -13.81 -0.32
CA ALA A 13 -13.51 -12.49 0.20
C ALA A 13 -12.08 -12.41 0.74
N ALA A 14 -11.63 -13.43 1.49
CA ALA A 14 -10.26 -13.51 1.99
C ALA A 14 -9.23 -13.58 0.84
N GLU A 15 -9.51 -14.34 -0.22
CA GLU A 15 -8.67 -14.40 -1.42
C GLU A 15 -8.61 -13.05 -2.15
N GLN A 16 -9.74 -12.36 -2.31
CA GLN A 16 -9.80 -11.03 -2.92
C GLN A 16 -8.97 -10.00 -2.15
N LEU A 17 -9.07 -10.01 -0.82
CA LEU A 17 -8.28 -9.14 0.05
C LEU A 17 -6.77 -9.43 -0.06
N ARG A 18 -6.37 -10.71 -0.12
CA ARG A 18 -4.97 -11.11 -0.33
C ARG A 18 -4.45 -10.66 -1.69
N GLY A 19 -5.23 -10.85 -2.76
CA GLY A 19 -4.86 -10.40 -4.10
C GLY A 19 -4.67 -8.88 -4.17
N ALA A 20 -5.57 -8.11 -3.55
CA ALA A 20 -5.43 -6.66 -3.45
C ALA A 20 -4.20 -6.25 -2.61
N ALA A 21 -3.90 -6.95 -1.52
CA ALA A 21 -2.70 -6.72 -0.73
C ALA A 21 -1.41 -6.91 -1.54
N ASP A 22 -1.35 -7.96 -2.38
CA ASP A 22 -0.18 -8.26 -3.21
C ASP A 22 0.00 -7.23 -4.34
N GLU A 23 -1.09 -6.77 -4.95
CA GLU A 23 -1.05 -5.67 -5.93
C GLU A 23 -0.49 -4.38 -5.30
N LEU A 24 -0.94 -4.04 -4.08
CA LEU A 24 -0.44 -2.88 -3.34
C LEU A 24 1.05 -3.03 -2.97
N ARG A 25 1.51 -4.22 -2.59
CA ARG A 25 2.94 -4.50 -2.34
C ARG A 25 3.76 -4.32 -3.62
N GLY A 26 3.27 -4.80 -4.76
CA GLY A 26 3.92 -4.60 -6.05
C GLY A 26 3.99 -3.12 -6.46
N ALA A 27 2.95 -2.33 -6.18
CA ALA A 27 2.97 -0.89 -6.37
C ALA A 27 3.95 -0.19 -5.41
N ALA A 28 4.02 -0.58 -4.14
CA ALA A 28 4.96 -0.05 -3.17
C ALA A 28 6.42 -0.33 -3.57
N ALA A 29 6.72 -1.54 -4.09
CA ALA A 29 8.04 -1.89 -4.61
C ALA A 29 8.42 -1.04 -5.84
N ARG A 30 7.49 -0.78 -6.75
CA ARG A 30 7.69 0.13 -7.89
C ARG A 30 7.92 1.58 -7.44
N ALA A 31 7.18 2.04 -6.45
CA ALA A 31 7.41 3.35 -5.84
C ALA A 31 8.79 3.42 -5.16
N GLN A 32 9.29 2.32 -4.60
CA GLN A 32 10.63 2.25 -4.01
C GLN A 32 11.76 2.29 -5.05
N SER A 33 11.54 1.77 -6.25
CA SER A 33 12.60 1.57 -7.26
C SER A 33 12.85 2.76 -8.19
N THR A 34 12.06 3.84 -8.10
CA THR A 34 12.32 5.07 -8.87
C THR A 34 13.70 5.65 -8.57
N ALA A 35 14.39 6.16 -9.59
CA ALA A 35 15.66 6.88 -9.44
C ALA A 35 15.51 8.41 -9.24
N LEU A 36 14.30 8.95 -9.38
CA LEU A 36 14.06 10.41 -9.33
C LEU A 36 14.55 10.98 -8.01
N SER A 37 15.44 11.96 -8.06
CA SER A 37 16.00 12.65 -6.91
C SER A 37 16.38 14.07 -7.33
N GLY A 38 16.85 14.91 -6.41
CA GLY A 38 17.27 16.26 -6.78
C GLY A 38 18.41 16.33 -7.79
N SER A 39 19.15 15.24 -7.95
CA SER A 39 20.26 15.15 -8.91
C SER A 39 19.83 14.94 -10.36
N PHE A 40 18.54 14.74 -10.66
CA PHE A 40 18.10 14.52 -12.05
C PHE A 40 18.27 15.77 -12.92
N SER A 41 18.34 16.97 -12.33
CA SER A 41 18.57 18.22 -13.04
C SER A 41 19.41 19.18 -12.21
N ALA A 42 20.39 19.81 -12.84
CA ALA A 42 21.19 20.89 -12.24
C ALA A 42 20.47 22.25 -12.28
N ILE A 43 19.25 22.31 -12.84
CA ILE A 43 18.39 23.50 -12.76
C ILE A 43 17.71 23.46 -11.39
N SER A 44 18.02 24.40 -10.49
CA SER A 44 17.58 24.35 -9.08
C SER A 44 16.09 24.09 -8.89
N GLY A 45 15.23 24.79 -9.64
CA GLY A 45 13.78 24.59 -9.54
C GLY A 45 13.34 23.18 -9.95
N LEU A 46 13.93 22.65 -11.02
CA LEU A 46 13.67 21.28 -11.46
C LEU A 46 14.22 20.30 -10.44
N GLY A 47 15.50 20.40 -10.06
CA GLY A 47 16.13 19.56 -9.04
C GLY A 47 15.31 19.48 -7.76
N ASN A 48 14.85 20.60 -7.22
CA ASN A 48 13.97 20.62 -6.05
C ASN A 48 12.68 19.82 -6.28
N LEU A 49 12.03 19.98 -7.44
CA LEU A 49 10.85 19.20 -7.81
C LEU A 49 11.15 17.69 -7.82
N GLY A 50 12.23 17.27 -8.47
CA GLY A 50 12.64 15.86 -8.48
C GLY A 50 13.00 15.33 -7.09
N GLY A 51 13.61 16.15 -6.24
CA GLY A 51 13.88 15.83 -4.85
C GLY A 51 12.60 15.55 -4.06
N HIS A 52 11.62 16.46 -4.14
CA HIS A 52 10.35 16.31 -3.42
C HIS A 52 9.53 15.12 -3.92
N HIS A 53 9.36 14.96 -5.23
CA HIS A 53 8.59 13.84 -5.80
C HIS A 53 9.29 12.49 -5.62
N GLY A 54 10.61 12.44 -5.73
CA GLY A 54 11.39 11.26 -5.40
C GLY A 54 11.29 10.87 -3.93
N GLY A 55 11.35 11.86 -3.03
CA GLY A 55 11.14 11.69 -1.60
C GLY A 55 9.74 11.19 -1.26
N PHE A 56 8.70 11.73 -1.90
CA PHE A 56 7.33 11.24 -1.72
C PHE A 56 7.16 9.77 -2.13
N LEU A 57 7.77 9.34 -3.23
CA LEU A 57 7.60 7.97 -3.70
C LEU A 57 8.28 6.95 -2.77
N ARG A 58 9.51 7.23 -2.33
CA ARG A 58 10.36 6.26 -1.62
C ARG A 58 10.43 6.42 -0.11
N GLY A 59 10.17 7.63 0.40
CA GLY A 59 10.58 8.11 1.72
C GLY A 59 9.81 7.58 2.94
N GLY A 60 9.85 8.34 4.03
CA GLY A 60 9.32 7.98 5.36
C GLY A 60 7.80 7.88 5.47
N ASP A 61 7.26 8.13 6.66
CA ASP A 61 5.82 8.07 6.91
C ASP A 61 5.06 9.05 6.01
N GLY A 62 3.92 8.60 5.45
CA GLY A 62 3.14 9.38 4.48
C GLY A 62 3.62 9.32 3.03
N SER A 63 4.75 8.65 2.75
CA SER A 63 5.18 8.36 1.37
C SER A 63 4.23 7.39 0.66
N ALA A 64 4.23 7.39 -0.68
CA ALA A 64 3.49 6.41 -1.47
C ALA A 64 3.79 4.98 -1.02
N ARG A 65 5.08 4.64 -0.87
CA ARG A 65 5.53 3.33 -0.39
C ARG A 65 4.93 3.00 0.99
N ALA A 66 5.06 3.88 1.97
CA ALA A 66 4.59 3.62 3.34
C ALA A 66 3.06 3.46 3.42
N VAL A 67 2.32 4.30 2.69
CA VAL A 67 0.86 4.26 2.61
C VAL A 67 0.40 2.98 1.94
N LEU A 68 0.95 2.63 0.78
CA LEU A 68 0.59 1.40 0.05
C LEU A 68 0.93 0.14 0.86
N SER A 69 2.09 0.09 1.50
CA SER A 69 2.45 -1.02 2.39
C SER A 69 1.50 -1.13 3.59
N SER A 70 1.11 0.00 4.19
CA SER A 70 0.15 -0.01 5.31
C SER A 70 -1.23 -0.52 4.88
N LEU A 71 -1.71 -0.10 3.71
CA LEU A 71 -2.96 -0.60 3.16
C LEU A 71 -2.87 -2.11 2.86
N ALA A 72 -1.76 -2.57 2.29
CA ALA A 72 -1.54 -3.99 2.05
C ALA A 72 -1.56 -4.81 3.35
N ASP A 73 -0.92 -4.31 4.41
CA ASP A 73 -0.92 -4.95 5.72
C ASP A 73 -2.33 -5.00 6.33
N GLU A 74 -3.13 -3.94 6.19
CA GLU A 74 -4.53 -3.93 6.64
C GLU A 74 -5.42 -4.93 5.88
N LEU A 75 -5.26 -5.04 4.56
CA LEU A 75 -6.01 -6.01 3.76
C LEU A 75 -5.62 -7.45 4.09
N ALA A 76 -4.32 -7.72 4.25
CA ALA A 76 -3.84 -9.04 4.67
C ALA A 76 -4.35 -9.40 6.08
N TRP A 77 -4.27 -8.46 7.03
CA TRP A 77 -4.83 -8.64 8.37
C TRP A 77 -6.33 -8.92 8.35
N SER A 78 -7.08 -8.23 7.50
CA SER A 78 -8.52 -8.44 7.33
C SER A 78 -8.82 -9.84 6.77
N ALA A 79 -8.03 -10.30 5.80
CA ALA A 79 -8.15 -11.66 5.26
C ALA A 79 -7.86 -12.74 6.31
N ASP A 80 -6.84 -12.54 7.15
CA ASP A 80 -6.53 -13.44 8.25
C ASP A 80 -7.64 -13.44 9.32
N GLY A 81 -8.22 -12.28 9.62
CA GLY A 81 -9.38 -12.13 10.51
C GLY A 81 -10.64 -12.85 10.00
N LEU A 82 -10.89 -12.82 8.69
CA LEU A 82 -11.97 -13.62 8.09
C LEU A 82 -11.72 -15.12 8.25
N GLY A 83 -10.47 -15.57 8.05
CA GLY A 83 -10.08 -16.96 8.28
C GLY A 83 -10.28 -17.40 9.74
N ALA A 84 -9.87 -16.56 10.69
CA ALA A 84 -10.07 -16.80 12.11
C ALA A 84 -11.57 -16.84 12.49
N THR A 85 -12.38 -15.97 11.89
CA THR A 85 -13.84 -15.96 12.08
C THR A 85 -14.47 -17.26 11.57
N PHE A 86 -14.08 -17.72 10.38
CA PHE A 86 -14.56 -18.98 9.82
C PHE A 86 -14.19 -20.17 10.72
N ALA A 87 -12.95 -20.22 11.21
CA ALA A 87 -12.49 -21.27 12.13
C ALA A 87 -13.25 -21.24 13.46
N ALA A 88 -13.53 -20.05 14.01
CA ALA A 88 -14.27 -19.89 15.25
C ALA A 88 -15.70 -20.44 15.13
N VAL A 89 -16.41 -20.05 14.07
CA VAL A 89 -17.80 -20.46 13.83
C VAL A 89 -17.88 -21.96 13.59
N THR A 90 -17.06 -22.49 12.69
CA THR A 90 -17.06 -23.94 12.39
C THR A 90 -16.66 -24.77 13.60
N GLY A 91 -15.69 -24.29 14.39
CA GLY A 91 -15.32 -24.92 15.66
C GLY A 91 -16.46 -24.92 16.67
N GLN A 92 -17.20 -23.81 16.79
CA GLN A 92 -18.37 -23.71 17.67
C GLN A 92 -19.51 -24.64 17.22
N ASP A 93 -19.77 -24.74 15.91
CA ASP A 93 -20.78 -25.64 15.36
C ASP A 93 -20.44 -27.10 15.64
N LEU A 94 -19.18 -27.49 15.42
CA LEU A 94 -18.70 -28.85 15.72
C LEU A 94 -18.74 -29.17 17.22
N ALA A 95 -18.35 -28.23 18.08
CA ALA A 95 -18.43 -28.39 19.53
C ALA A 95 -19.88 -28.53 20.01
N SER A 96 -20.80 -27.77 19.40
CA SER A 96 -22.23 -27.83 19.70
C SER A 96 -22.83 -29.18 19.26
N ALA A 97 -22.47 -29.67 18.08
CA ALA A 97 -22.87 -31.00 17.61
C ALA A 97 -22.36 -32.10 18.54
N ALA A 98 -21.08 -32.05 18.94
CA ALA A 98 -20.51 -33.00 19.89
C ALA A 98 -21.20 -32.97 21.27
N ALA A 99 -21.62 -31.78 21.73
CA ALA A 99 -22.37 -31.63 22.97
C ALA A 99 -23.75 -32.32 22.90
N LEU A 100 -24.44 -32.21 21.77
CA LEU A 100 -25.72 -32.87 21.54
C LEU A 100 -25.56 -34.40 21.47
N GLU A 101 -24.49 -34.89 20.85
CA GLU A 101 -24.23 -36.33 20.73
C GLU A 101 -23.72 -36.98 22.03
N ARG A 102 -22.86 -36.28 22.78
CA ARG A 102 -22.05 -36.86 23.87
C ARG A 102 -22.28 -36.21 25.23
N GLY A 103 -23.12 -35.18 25.32
CA GLY A 103 -23.41 -34.44 26.55
C GLY A 103 -22.27 -33.54 27.05
N ALA A 104 -21.18 -33.40 26.30
CA ALA A 104 -20.03 -32.59 26.68
C ALA A 104 -19.51 -31.77 25.48
N ALA A 105 -19.29 -30.47 25.70
CA ALA A 105 -18.74 -29.54 24.72
C ALA A 105 -17.30 -29.16 25.10
N SER A 106 -16.42 -29.06 24.11
CA SER A 106 -15.11 -28.42 24.26
C SER A 106 -15.00 -27.34 23.21
N PHE A 107 -14.84 -26.09 23.64
CA PHE A 107 -14.75 -24.94 22.76
C PHE A 107 -13.29 -24.49 22.67
N ALA A 108 -12.77 -24.40 21.43
CA ALA A 108 -11.48 -23.78 21.19
C ALA A 108 -11.68 -22.27 20.98
N VAL A 109 -10.84 -21.45 21.62
CA VAL A 109 -10.80 -20.01 21.37
C VAL A 109 -10.00 -19.77 20.09
N ALA A 110 -10.63 -19.19 19.07
CA ALA A 110 -9.93 -18.80 17.85
C ALA A 110 -8.96 -17.64 18.13
N GLY A 111 -7.72 -17.76 17.67
CA GLY A 111 -6.71 -16.71 17.75
C GLY A 111 -6.91 -15.68 16.64
N PHE A 112 -7.09 -14.42 16.99
CA PHE A 112 -7.15 -13.32 16.03
C PHE A 112 -5.81 -12.59 15.95
N PRO A 113 -5.31 -12.27 14.75
CA PRO A 113 -4.06 -11.55 14.59
C PRO A 113 -4.20 -10.11 15.13
N PRO A 114 -3.16 -9.55 15.77
CA PRO A 114 -3.16 -8.15 16.17
C PRO A 114 -3.22 -7.25 14.93
N ARG A 115 -3.95 -6.15 15.05
CA ARG A 115 -4.07 -5.17 13.97
C ARG A 115 -2.70 -4.51 13.70
N PRO A 116 -2.26 -4.41 12.43
CA PRO A 116 -1.02 -3.73 12.10
C PRO A 116 -1.12 -2.21 12.33
N PRO A 117 0.02 -1.54 12.65
CA PRO A 117 0.05 -0.10 12.80
C PRO A 117 -0.13 0.61 11.46
N ARG A 118 -0.80 1.77 11.48
CA ARG A 118 -1.01 2.62 10.31
C ARG A 118 0.15 3.61 10.14
N ARG A 119 0.72 3.71 8.92
CA ARG A 119 1.78 4.69 8.57
C ARG A 119 1.26 5.77 7.63
N PHE A 120 0.11 6.33 7.96
CA PHE A 120 -0.48 7.46 7.24
C PHE A 120 -0.01 8.77 7.90
N ALA A 121 0.72 9.58 7.16
CA ALA A 121 1.08 10.94 7.56
C ALA A 121 0.81 11.90 6.41
N SER A 122 0.48 13.15 6.73
CA SER A 122 0.36 14.19 5.72
C SER A 122 1.72 14.45 5.06
N PHE A 123 1.71 14.59 3.75
CA PHE A 123 2.87 15.02 2.99
C PHE A 123 2.58 16.37 2.34
N SER A 124 3.59 17.24 2.30
CA SER A 124 3.52 18.55 1.65
C SER A 124 4.62 18.67 0.61
N PHE A 125 4.31 19.31 -0.51
CA PHE A 125 5.29 19.69 -1.52
C PHE A 125 5.69 21.14 -1.30
N PRO A 126 6.87 21.42 -0.71
CA PRO A 126 7.30 22.79 -0.57
C PRO A 126 7.55 23.39 -1.96
N ALA A 127 7.29 24.70 -2.08
CA ALA A 127 7.50 25.43 -3.32
C ALA A 127 8.96 25.27 -3.78
N PRO A 128 9.23 24.94 -5.05
CA PRO A 128 10.59 24.82 -5.55
C PRO A 128 11.31 26.15 -5.43
N ALA A 129 12.46 26.17 -4.76
CA ALA A 129 13.33 27.35 -4.77
C ALA A 129 14.00 27.45 -6.15
N CYS A 130 13.66 28.49 -6.90
CA CYS A 130 14.42 28.90 -8.07
C CYS A 130 15.66 29.64 -7.57
N GLY A 131 16.85 29.06 -7.77
CA GLY A 131 18.10 29.79 -7.60
C GLY A 131 18.22 30.92 -8.62
N GLY A 132 19.26 31.75 -8.49
CA GLY A 132 19.59 32.76 -9.49
C GLY A 132 19.68 32.13 -10.89
N LEU A 133 19.13 32.81 -11.89
CA LEU A 133 19.14 32.33 -13.27
C LEU A 133 20.57 32.42 -13.81
N PRO A 134 21.17 31.28 -14.22
CA PRO A 134 22.45 31.32 -14.91
C PRO A 134 22.30 31.94 -16.30
N GLY A 135 23.42 32.27 -16.95
CA GLY A 135 23.40 32.70 -18.35
C GLY A 135 22.79 31.61 -19.26
N LEU A 136 22.25 32.02 -20.41
CA LEU A 136 21.53 31.12 -21.34
C LEU A 136 22.35 29.88 -21.74
N ALA A 137 23.65 30.04 -22.01
CA ALA A 137 24.53 28.94 -22.38
C ALA A 137 24.67 27.89 -21.25
N GLU A 138 24.77 28.34 -20.00
CA GLU A 138 24.85 27.46 -18.85
C GLU A 138 23.50 26.78 -18.58
N LEU A 139 22.38 27.50 -18.77
CA LEU A 139 21.04 26.91 -18.69
C LEU A 139 20.85 25.79 -19.73
N GLU A 140 21.28 26.02 -20.97
CA GLU A 140 21.22 25.03 -22.05
C GLU A 140 22.05 23.78 -21.71
N GLN A 141 23.25 23.96 -21.16
CA GLN A 141 24.09 22.85 -20.70
C GLN A 141 23.40 22.05 -19.59
N ARG A 142 22.86 22.72 -18.56
CA ARG A 142 22.14 22.07 -17.45
C ARG A 142 20.86 21.36 -17.92
N ALA A 143 20.18 21.91 -18.92
CA ALA A 143 19.01 21.29 -19.53
C ALA A 143 19.40 20.00 -20.27
N ARG A 144 20.47 20.02 -21.08
CA ARG A 144 20.98 18.84 -21.79
C ARG A 144 21.45 17.72 -20.87
N SER A 145 22.00 18.05 -19.70
CA SER A 145 22.44 17.05 -18.73
C SER A 145 21.31 16.50 -17.86
N SER A 146 20.07 16.98 -18.02
CA SER A 146 18.95 16.54 -17.18
C SER A 146 18.51 15.13 -17.55
N ARG A 147 18.37 14.26 -16.55
CA ARG A 147 17.94 12.86 -16.71
C ARG A 147 16.41 12.76 -16.74
N THR A 148 15.81 13.19 -17.84
CA THR A 148 14.35 13.20 -18.02
C THR A 148 13.72 11.81 -17.95
N GLY A 149 14.50 10.75 -18.24
CA GLY A 149 14.10 9.36 -18.03
C GLY A 149 13.73 9.03 -16.58
N ASP A 150 14.46 9.58 -15.60
CA ASP A 150 14.17 9.38 -14.16
C ASP A 150 12.79 9.97 -13.80
N ALA A 151 12.45 11.11 -14.40
CA ALA A 151 11.15 11.76 -14.21
C ALA A 151 10.01 10.96 -14.86
N ALA A 152 10.23 10.43 -16.07
CA ALA A 152 9.24 9.56 -16.74
C ALA A 152 8.98 8.29 -15.93
N GLN A 153 10.03 7.61 -15.47
CA GLN A 153 9.92 6.42 -14.62
C GLN A 153 9.15 6.71 -13.32
N ALA A 154 9.43 7.85 -12.68
CA ALA A 154 8.70 8.27 -11.48
C ALA A 154 7.21 8.55 -11.77
N ALA A 155 6.89 9.16 -12.92
CA ALA A 155 5.51 9.37 -13.33
C ALA A 155 4.75 8.05 -13.55
N ASP A 156 5.41 7.03 -14.12
CA ASP A 156 4.85 5.69 -14.25
C ASP A 156 4.62 5.04 -12.87
N ALA A 157 5.58 5.18 -11.94
CA ALA A 157 5.45 4.67 -10.58
C ALA A 157 4.27 5.33 -9.84
N TRP A 158 4.10 6.64 -10.00
CA TRP A 158 2.95 7.38 -9.47
C TRP A 158 1.62 6.89 -10.03
N ARG A 159 1.53 6.71 -11.35
CA ARG A 159 0.32 6.19 -11.99
C ARG A 159 0.01 4.77 -11.51
N ALA A 160 1.02 3.92 -11.39
CA ALA A 160 0.85 2.56 -10.85
C ALA A 160 0.36 2.59 -9.40
N ALA A 161 0.94 3.43 -8.54
CA ALA A 161 0.51 3.62 -7.16
C ALA A 161 -0.96 4.06 -7.06
N ALA A 162 -1.34 5.09 -7.82
CA ALA A 162 -2.71 5.60 -7.84
C ALA A 162 -3.71 4.54 -8.34
N THR A 163 -3.38 3.83 -9.42
CA THR A 163 -4.23 2.77 -9.98
C THR A 163 -4.41 1.62 -9.00
N SER A 164 -3.33 1.12 -8.38
CA SER A 164 -3.43 0.03 -7.41
C SER A 164 -4.21 0.43 -6.16
N ALA A 165 -4.03 1.66 -5.67
CA ALA A 165 -4.84 2.16 -4.55
C ALA A 165 -6.33 2.25 -4.90
N ALA A 166 -6.67 2.77 -6.09
CA ALA A 166 -8.04 2.85 -6.56
C ALA A 166 -8.68 1.46 -6.74
N GLN A 167 -7.93 0.52 -7.33
CA GLN A 167 -8.39 -0.88 -7.51
C GLN A 167 -8.64 -1.57 -6.17
N ALA A 168 -7.73 -1.41 -5.21
CA ALA A 168 -7.92 -1.95 -3.86
C ALA A 168 -9.19 -1.40 -3.21
N ALA A 169 -9.49 -0.10 -3.37
CA ALA A 169 -10.70 0.52 -2.83
C ALA A 169 -12.00 0.02 -3.47
N THR A 170 -11.97 -0.47 -4.71
CA THR A 170 -13.16 -1.04 -5.39
C THR A 170 -13.42 -2.51 -5.05
N ARG A 171 -12.43 -3.21 -4.47
CA ARG A 171 -12.51 -4.63 -4.12
C ARG A 171 -12.76 -4.88 -2.63
N ALA A 172 -12.57 -3.85 -1.79
CA ALA A 172 -12.92 -3.83 -0.38
C ALA A 172 -14.35 -3.32 -0.19
#